data_AF-F4RRY5-F1
#
_entry.id   AF-F4RRY5-F1
#
_cell.length_a   1.000
_cell.length_b   1.000
_cell.length_c   1.000
_cell.angle_alpha   90.00
_cell.angle_beta   90.00
_cell.angle_gamma   90.00
#
_symmetry.space_group_name_H-M   'P 1'
#
loop_
_entity.id
_entity.type
_entity.pdbx_description
1 polymer ?
#
loop_
_entity_poly.entity_id
_entity_poly.type
_entity_poly.pdbx_seq_one_letter_code
_entity_poly.pdbx_strand_id
1 'polypeptide(L)'
;MDRPDGNKKAKRNRIAKPNANEETQPQILANQASQLRVTERIAEQALERMVELSVLMIDTTKLDERSRDGIEAAKDMINGKHEAARGV
;
A
#
# COMPACT_ATOMS: atom_id res chain seq x y z
N MET A 1 78.18 -1.50 13.63
CA MET A 1 76.93 -1.38 14.41
C MET A 1 75.92 -0.82 13.43
N ASP A 2 75.15 -1.67 12.74
CA ASP A 2 74.08 -1.20 11.85
C ASP A 2 72.89 -2.18 11.89
N ARG A 3 71.76 -1.67 12.37
CA ARG A 3 70.40 -2.25 12.30
C ARG A 3 69.48 -1.07 11.93
N PRO A 4 68.27 -1.28 11.38
CA PRO A 4 67.85 -2.29 10.40
C PRO A 4 67.06 -1.64 9.24
N ASP A 5 67.16 -2.16 8.01
CA ASP A 5 66.22 -1.80 6.92
C ASP A 5 64.86 -2.48 7.14
N GLY A 6 64.12 -1.95 8.10
CA GLY A 6 62.75 -2.34 8.39
C GLY A 6 61.76 -1.64 7.46
N ASN A 7 61.76 -1.94 6.16
CA ASN A 7 60.68 -1.43 5.30
C ASN A 7 59.51 -2.42 5.27
N LYS A 8 58.66 -2.30 6.30
CA LYS A 8 57.44 -3.07 6.48
C LYS A 8 56.49 -2.83 5.31
N LYS A 9 56.03 -3.93 4.71
CA LYS A 9 55.00 -4.03 3.67
C LYS A 9 53.80 -3.13 3.98
N ALA A 10 53.67 -1.99 3.32
CA ALA A 10 52.42 -1.24 3.30
C ALA A 10 51.47 -1.90 2.30
N LYS A 11 50.81 -3.01 2.70
CA LYS A 11 49.59 -3.45 2.03
C LYS A 11 48.55 -2.35 2.25
N ARG A 12 48.40 -1.48 1.27
CA ARG A 12 47.34 -0.48 1.22
C ARG A 12 46.03 -1.23 0.98
N ASN A 13 45.45 -1.80 2.04
CA ASN A 13 44.04 -2.20 2.05
C ASN A 13 43.24 -0.91 1.88
N ARG A 14 42.97 -0.53 0.64
CA ARG A 14 41.81 0.30 0.33
C ARG A 14 40.62 -0.57 0.73
N ILE A 15 40.17 -0.39 1.97
CA ILE A 15 38.78 -0.66 2.31
C ILE A 15 38.01 0.25 1.36
N ALA A 16 37.53 -0.29 0.24
CA ALA A 16 36.41 0.30 -0.45
C ALA A 16 35.32 0.35 0.61
N LYS A 17 35.06 1.55 1.16
CA LYS A 17 33.84 1.75 1.94
C LYS A 17 32.72 1.26 1.01
N PRO A 18 31.86 0.31 1.42
CA PRO A 18 30.64 0.08 0.66
C PRO A 18 30.02 1.46 0.47
N ASN A 19 29.82 1.85 -0.78
CA ASN A 19 29.27 3.14 -1.10
C ASN A 19 27.95 3.22 -0.33
N ALA A 20 27.78 4.21 0.54
CA ALA A 20 26.53 4.42 1.27
C ALA A 20 25.30 4.53 0.32
N ASN A 21 25.54 4.72 -0.98
CA ASN A 21 24.54 4.66 -2.02
C ASN A 21 23.94 3.25 -2.27
N GLU A 22 24.66 2.15 -2.03
CA GLU A 22 24.15 0.80 -2.29
C GLU A 22 23.25 0.26 -1.17
N GLU A 23 23.50 0.62 0.09
CA GLU A 23 22.61 0.26 1.22
C GLU A 23 21.35 1.12 1.29
N THR A 24 21.41 2.37 0.80
CA THR A 24 20.27 3.30 0.84
C THR A 24 19.28 3.03 -0.30
N GLN A 25 19.73 2.57 -1.46
CA GLN A 25 18.88 2.22 -2.61
C GLN A 25 17.78 1.17 -2.31
N PRO A 26 18.05 0.01 -1.68
CA PRO A 26 17.01 -0.98 -1.41
C PRO A 26 15.95 -0.45 -0.43
N GLN A 27 16.32 0.41 0.52
CA GLN A 27 15.38 1.03 1.44
C GLN A 27 14.47 2.05 0.73
N ILE A 28 15.02 2.87 -0.18
CA ILE A 28 14.23 3.81 -0.99
C ILE A 28 13.23 3.05 -1.85
N LEU A 29 13.66 1.97 -2.52
CA LEU A 29 12.78 1.13 -3.36
C LEU A 29 11.69 0.45 -2.53
N ALA A 30 12.03 -0.08 -1.34
CA ALA A 30 11.06 -0.69 -0.44
C ALA A 30 10.02 0.32 0.06
N ASN A 31 10.45 1.54 0.39
CA ASN A 31 9.56 2.61 0.82
C ASN A 31 8.62 3.07 -0.31
N GLN A 32 9.14 3.23 -1.53
CA GLN A 32 8.33 3.56 -2.71
C GLN A 32 7.30 2.46 -3.01
N ALA A 33 7.71 1.19 -2.98
CA ALA A 33 6.81 0.06 -3.19
C ALA A 33 5.73 -0.02 -2.09
N SER A 34 6.08 0.25 -0.83
CA SER A 34 5.12 0.31 0.28
C SER A 34 4.09 1.43 0.09
N GLN A 35 4.54 2.62 -0.32
CA GLN A 35 3.65 3.74 -0.62
C GLN A 35 2.70 3.43 -1.78
N LEU A 36 3.19 2.81 -2.86
CA LEU A 36 2.34 2.38 -3.98
C LEU A 36 1.23 1.43 -3.51
N ARG A 37 1.55 0.42 -2.70
CA ARG A 37 0.55 -0.51 -2.14
C ARG A 37 -0.45 0.16 -1.20
N VAL A 38 -0.05 1.23 -0.50
CA VAL A 38 -0.99 2.02 0.31
C VAL A 38 -1.93 2.80 -0.59
N THR A 39 -1.40 3.45 -1.63
CA THR A 39 -2.19 4.19 -2.62
C THR A 39 -3.17 3.28 -3.35
N GLU A 40 -2.74 2.09 -3.78
CA GLU A 40 -3.60 1.08 -4.42
C GLU A 40 -4.76 0.68 -3.48
N ARG A 41 -4.47 0.37 -2.22
CA ARG A 41 -5.51 0.03 -1.24
C ARG A 41 -6.51 1.16 -1.00
N ILE A 42 -6.04 2.42 -0.95
CA ILE A 42 -6.91 3.59 -0.80
C ILE A 42 -7.80 3.74 -2.04
N ALA A 43 -7.24 3.57 -3.24
CA ALA A 43 -7.99 3.65 -4.48
C ALA A 43 -9.05 2.54 -4.61
N GLU A 44 -8.71 1.31 -4.22
CA GLU A 44 -9.65 0.19 -4.17
C GLU A 44 -10.81 0.46 -3.21
N GLN A 45 -10.51 0.92 -2.00
CA GLN A 45 -11.54 1.29 -1.01
C GLN A 45 -12.42 2.44 -1.52
N ALA A 46 -11.84 3.46 -2.16
CA ALA A 46 -12.60 4.55 -2.74
C ALA A 46 -13.56 4.06 -3.84
N LEU A 47 -13.08 3.17 -4.71
CA LEU A 47 -13.90 2.57 -5.77
C LEU A 47 -15.06 1.75 -5.19
N GLU A 48 -14.80 0.93 -4.18
CA GLU A 48 -15.83 0.16 -3.48
C GLU A 48 -16.90 1.10 -2.89
N ARG A 49 -16.50 2.18 -2.20
CA ARG A 49 -17.43 3.17 -1.65
C ARG A 49 -18.26 3.87 -2.72
N MET A 50 -17.66 4.19 -3.87
CA MET A 50 -18.40 4.80 -4.98
C MET A 50 -19.46 3.85 -5.56
N VAL A 51 -19.17 2.55 -5.65
CA VAL A 51 -20.14 1.54 -6.08
C VAL A 51 -21.26 1.38 -5.04
N GLU A 52 -20.94 1.32 -3.75
CA GLU A 52 -21.95 1.26 -2.69
C GLU A 52 -22.89 2.48 -2.74
N LEU A 53 -22.32 3.69 -2.89
CA LEU A 53 -23.10 4.92 -3.02
C LEU A 53 -23.99 4.94 -4.26
N SER A 54 -23.49 4.45 -5.40
CA SER A 54 -24.28 4.44 -6.62
C SER A 54 -25.52 3.56 -6.48
N VAL A 55 -25.41 2.39 -5.84
CA VAL A 55 -26.55 1.50 -5.53
C VAL A 55 -27.56 2.19 -4.61
N LEU A 56 -27.09 2.82 -3.52
CA LEU A 56 -27.95 3.52 -2.56
C LEU A 56 -28.74 4.68 -3.21
N MET A 57 -28.17 5.33 -4.23
CA MET A 57 -28.79 6.44 -4.93
C MET A 57 -29.80 6.04 -6.02
N ILE A 58 -29.94 4.75 -6.34
CA ILE A 58 -30.90 4.32 -7.35
C ILE A 58 -32.33 4.56 -6.86
N ASP A 59 -33.08 5.36 -7.61
CA ASP A 59 -34.54 5.50 -7.47
C ASP A 59 -35.23 4.26 -8.02
N THR A 60 -35.82 3.47 -7.13
CA THR A 60 -36.48 2.20 -7.45
C THR A 60 -37.99 2.35 -7.69
N THR A 61 -38.54 3.57 -7.59
CA THR A 61 -39.99 3.83 -7.69
C THR A 61 -40.58 3.45 -9.06
N LYS A 62 -39.78 3.56 -10.12
CA LYS A 62 -40.19 3.27 -11.52
C LYS A 62 -39.78 1.87 -11.99
N LEU A 63 -39.14 1.07 -11.14
CA LEU A 63 -38.72 -0.28 -11.48
C LEU A 63 -39.86 -1.27 -11.28
N ASP A 64 -39.81 -2.37 -12.03
CA ASP A 64 -40.65 -3.54 -11.76
C ASP A 64 -40.30 -4.14 -10.39
N GLU A 65 -41.24 -4.92 -9.84
CA GLU A 65 -41.14 -5.49 -8.50
C GLU A 65 -39.86 -6.31 -8.30
N ARG A 66 -39.50 -7.17 -9.27
CA ARG A 66 -38.31 -8.02 -9.16
C ARG A 66 -37.02 -7.21 -9.15
N SER A 67 -36.90 -6.20 -10.01
CA SER A 67 -35.73 -5.32 -10.06
C SER A 67 -35.63 -4.44 -8.81
N ARG A 68 -36.77 -3.93 -8.33
CA ARG A 68 -36.85 -3.17 -7.07
C ARG A 68 -36.38 -4.01 -5.90
N ASP A 69 -36.93 -5.20 -5.71
CA ASP A 69 -36.60 -6.07 -4.59
C ASP A 69 -35.11 -6.44 -4.58
N GLY A 70 -34.53 -6.71 -5.75
CA GLY A 70 -33.11 -6.99 -5.87
C GLY A 70 -32.22 -5.81 -5.46
N ILE A 71 -32.61 -4.58 -5.83
CA ILE A 71 -31.85 -3.37 -5.47
C ILE A 71 -32.05 -3.02 -4.00
N GLU A 72 -33.27 -3.11 -3.46
CA GLU A 72 -33.53 -2.85 -2.04
C GLU A 72 -32.79 -3.86 -1.14
N ALA A 73 -32.77 -5.15 -1.52
CA ALA A 73 -31.96 -6.14 -0.80
C ALA A 73 -30.44 -5.81 -0.82
N ALA A 74 -29.93 -5.28 -1.94
CA ALA A 74 -28.55 -4.83 -2.02
C ALA A 74 -28.30 -3.60 -1.14
N LYS A 75 -29.24 -2.64 -1.08
CA LYS A 75 -29.16 -1.48 -0.18
C LYS A 75 -29.16 -1.90 1.28
N ASP A 76 -30.01 -2.86 1.66
CA ASP A 76 -30.08 -3.40 3.02
C ASP A 76 -28.78 -4.10 3.42
N MET A 77 -28.19 -4.90 2.53
CA MET A 77 -26.88 -5.51 2.76
C MET A 77 -25.77 -4.47 2.98
N ILE A 78 -25.76 -3.41 2.15
CA ILE A 78 -24.79 -2.32 2.30
C ILE A 78 -25.00 -1.67 3.68
N ASN A 79 -26.21 -1.26 4.02
CA ASN A 79 -26.51 -0.62 5.30
C ASN A 79 -26.13 -1.52 6.49
N GLY A 80 -26.44 -2.81 6.44
CA GLY A 80 -26.05 -3.78 7.47
C GLY A 80 -24.54 -3.90 7.65
N LYS A 81 -23.75 -3.87 6.56
CA LYS A 81 -22.28 -3.84 6.62
C LYS A 81 -21.77 -2.57 7.31
N HIS A 82 -22.38 -1.41 7.03
CA HIS A 82 -22.01 -0.14 7.65
C HIS A 82 -22.39 -0.07 9.13
N GLU A 83 -23.56 -0.60 9.50
CA GLU A 83 -24.01 -0.68 10.89
C GLU A 83 -23.11 -1.60 11.71
N ALA A 84 -22.77 -2.78 11.18
CA ALA A 84 -21.82 -3.70 11.81
C ALA A 84 -20.44 -3.06 12.01
N ALA A 85 -19.98 -2.23 11.06
CA ALA A 85 -18.72 -1.50 11.17
C ALA A 85 -18.76 -0.35 12.19
N ARG A 86 -19.95 0.20 12.50
CA ARG A 86 -20.16 1.25 13.51
C ARG A 86 -20.40 0.71 14.92
N GLY A 87 -20.69 -0.58 15.07
CA GLY A 87 -20.97 -1.25 16.34
C GLY A 87 -19.72 -1.60 17.18
N VAL A 88 -18.69 -0.76 17.16
CA VAL A 88 -17.46 -0.87 17.97
C VAL A 88 -17.24 0.44 18.72
#